data_AF-A0A651F1R3-F1
#
_entry.id   AF-A0A651F1R3-F1
#
_cell.length_a   1.000
_cell.length_b   1.000
_cell.length_c   1.000
_cell.angle_alpha   90.00
_cell.angle_beta   90.00
_cell.angle_gamma   90.00
#
_symmetry.space_group_name_H-M   'P 1'
#
loop_
_entity.id
_entity.type
_entity.pdbx_description
1 polymer ?
#
loop_
_entity_poly.entity_id
_entity_poly.type
_entity_poly.pdbx_seq_one_letter_code
_entity_poly.pdbx_strand_id
1 'polypeptide(L)'
;MPGQIRASVLAGVMCVMVCVLAPAERAEAQQFRFDPLSEPQVTTEEIRNYERMLGLSGDQVMFAEVLLEAYMGEYQELRQEFRQIQQAAREEFRDTRDRQVWEDLQQVTQVFAERREQLDNQFLNDFRLVLTPEQAQEWGRVERFRRRFYTLSQGGLISGETVDLTRIISDLSLNDEQREEVAPILDRYEMALDRALVARNEIYEQGMREGMRMWQNMQFAEMERRFTEAREAATRLRDVNRQFARQIESSLGQDMGRRFSREFQQRSFPDIYRETVGMRALDQALTMDDLNDEQAERILQLQSGFMRQVDQANVRLQEATEESEQNRSVRQMFGMGRGGGDAPVREARQAREQLDQTVMDRLRSVLTDEQFARLPGQERRDWRRVLEEDGGGPRAERARGAAEGERPEQRRRGAGGGGPRRDR
;
A
#
# COMPACT_ATOMS: atom_id res chain seq x y z
N MET A 1 -16.99 32.77 -49.00
CA MET A 1 -18.46 32.88 -48.83
C MET A 1 -19.02 31.46 -48.72
N PRO A 2 -19.94 31.19 -47.78
CA PRO A 2 -19.60 30.38 -46.61
C PRO A 2 -20.53 29.17 -46.38
N GLY A 3 -20.05 28.20 -45.61
CA GLY A 3 -20.87 27.17 -44.96
C GLY A 3 -20.71 27.28 -43.45
N GLN A 4 -21.55 28.10 -42.81
CA GLN A 4 -21.67 28.27 -41.37
C GLN A 4 -22.25 26.99 -40.72
N ILE A 5 -21.69 26.55 -39.60
CA ILE A 5 -22.43 25.75 -38.62
C ILE A 5 -22.31 26.42 -37.24
N ARG A 6 -23.46 26.47 -36.58
CA ARG A 6 -23.87 27.41 -35.53
C ARG A 6 -23.32 27.04 -34.16
N ALA A 7 -22.96 28.07 -33.40
CA ALA A 7 -22.91 28.04 -31.94
C ALA A 7 -24.36 28.06 -31.39
N SER A 8 -24.63 27.30 -30.33
CA SER A 8 -25.80 27.47 -29.47
C SER A 8 -25.44 27.03 -28.05
N VAL A 9 -25.57 27.99 -27.14
CA VAL A 9 -25.38 27.92 -25.69
C VAL A 9 -26.73 27.71 -25.03
N LEU A 10 -26.83 26.83 -24.03
CA LEU A 10 -27.72 26.87 -22.84
C LEU A 10 -27.50 25.53 -22.07
N ALA A 11 -26.66 25.49 -21.04
CA ALA A 11 -26.92 25.83 -19.64
C ALA A 11 -27.90 24.90 -18.90
N GLY A 12 -27.32 24.02 -18.07
CA GLY A 12 -27.75 23.80 -16.68
C GLY A 12 -28.65 22.60 -16.37
N VAL A 13 -28.07 21.53 -15.80
CA VAL A 13 -28.56 20.90 -14.56
C VAL A 13 -27.35 20.47 -13.73
N MET A 14 -27.35 20.93 -12.48
CA MET A 14 -26.30 20.80 -11.47
C MET A 14 -26.08 19.37 -10.98
N CYS A 15 -24.80 19.03 -10.80
CA CYS A 15 -24.33 18.04 -9.82
C CYS A 15 -24.79 18.43 -8.41
N VAL A 16 -25.46 17.51 -7.74
CA VAL A 16 -25.60 17.51 -6.28
C VAL A 16 -25.14 16.14 -5.79
N MET A 17 -23.81 15.94 -5.81
CA MET A 17 -23.13 14.93 -5.00
C MET A 17 -22.80 15.65 -3.68
N VAL A 18 -23.69 15.56 -2.71
CA VAL A 18 -23.45 16.08 -1.36
C VAL A 18 -22.56 15.06 -0.65
N CYS A 19 -21.25 15.25 -0.82
CA CYS A 19 -20.24 14.75 0.10
C CYS A 19 -20.20 15.68 1.32
N VAL A 20 -20.65 15.17 2.45
CA VAL A 20 -20.63 15.79 3.80
C VAL A 20 -20.27 14.61 4.71
N LEU A 21 -19.16 14.48 5.46
CA LEU A 21 -18.05 15.35 5.88
C LEU A 21 -16.78 14.48 6.15
N ALA A 22 -15.60 15.14 6.04
CA ALA A 22 -14.19 14.73 6.18
C ALA A 22 -13.74 13.87 7.41
N PRO A 23 -12.45 13.45 7.54
CA PRO A 23 -11.36 13.25 6.56
C PRO A 23 -10.71 11.83 6.66
N ALA A 24 -10.72 11.05 5.57
CA ALA A 24 -9.80 9.90 5.41
C ALA A 24 -8.91 10.02 4.16
N GLU A 25 -9.14 11.04 3.34
CA GLU A 25 -8.53 11.16 2.00
C GLU A 25 -7.02 11.43 1.99
N ARG A 26 -6.40 11.87 3.10
CA ARG A 26 -4.95 12.16 3.10
C ARG A 26 -4.06 10.92 3.22
N ALA A 27 -4.57 9.81 3.77
CA ALA A 27 -3.80 8.57 3.90
C ALA A 27 -3.95 7.69 2.65
N GLU A 28 -5.16 7.59 2.09
CA GLU A 28 -5.43 6.73 0.93
C GLU A 28 -5.00 7.36 -0.41
N ALA A 29 -4.99 8.70 -0.54
CA ALA A 29 -4.52 9.36 -1.76
C ALA A 29 -3.01 9.24 -2.00
N GLN A 30 -2.21 8.88 -0.98
CA GLN A 30 -0.77 8.62 -1.12
C GLN A 30 -0.45 7.18 -1.53
N GLN A 31 -1.38 6.24 -1.33
CA GLN A 31 -1.08 4.80 -1.46
C GLN A 31 -1.31 4.25 -2.88
N PHE A 32 -2.04 4.96 -3.75
CA PHE A 32 -2.37 4.53 -5.12
C PHE A 32 -1.91 5.50 -6.23
N ARG A 33 -1.12 6.53 -5.92
CA ARG A 33 -0.66 7.54 -6.89
C ARG A 33 0.77 7.41 -7.39
N PHE A 34 1.55 6.48 -6.87
CA PHE A 34 2.92 6.31 -7.34
C PHE A 34 2.94 5.38 -8.55
N ASP A 35 2.75 5.92 -9.76
CA ASP A 35 3.51 5.41 -10.90
C ASP A 35 4.87 6.10 -10.80
N PRO A 36 5.90 5.42 -10.26
CA PRO A 36 7.19 6.02 -9.95
C PRO A 36 7.92 6.50 -11.21
N LEU A 37 7.41 6.23 -12.42
CA LEU A 37 7.94 6.73 -13.69
C LEU A 37 7.19 7.98 -14.18
N SER A 38 5.96 8.21 -13.72
CA SER A 38 5.07 9.24 -14.28
C SER A 38 5.14 10.61 -13.62
N GLU A 39 5.80 10.69 -12.46
CA GLU A 39 5.97 11.92 -11.68
C GLU A 39 7.44 12.39 -11.70
N PRO A 40 7.68 13.72 -11.72
CA PRO A 40 9.01 14.28 -11.56
C PRO A 40 9.53 14.00 -10.14
N GLN A 41 10.84 13.76 -10.00
CA GLN A 41 11.48 13.56 -8.69
C GLN A 41 12.00 14.87 -8.06
N VAL A 42 11.75 15.99 -8.73
CA VAL A 42 12.06 17.32 -8.22
C VAL A 42 10.82 18.20 -8.37
N THR A 43 10.37 18.78 -7.26
CA THR A 43 9.14 19.54 -7.13
C THR A 43 9.36 20.81 -6.31
N THR A 44 8.41 21.74 -6.37
CA THR A 44 8.43 22.94 -5.53
C THR A 44 8.42 22.61 -4.03
N GLU A 45 7.75 21.52 -3.63
CA GLU A 45 7.74 21.08 -2.24
C GLU A 45 9.13 20.67 -1.76
N GLU A 46 9.92 20.03 -2.63
CA GLU A 46 11.29 19.67 -2.29
C GLU A 46 12.22 20.85 -2.18
N ILE A 47 12.08 21.86 -3.03
CA ILE A 47 12.86 23.11 -2.88
C ILE A 47 12.59 23.73 -1.52
N ARG A 48 11.33 23.77 -1.07
CA ARG A 48 10.98 24.24 0.28
C ARG A 48 11.55 23.36 1.39
N ASN A 49 11.69 22.06 1.15
CA ASN A 49 12.36 21.17 2.09
C ASN A 49 13.87 21.48 2.15
N TYR A 50 14.51 21.72 1.01
CA TYR A 50 15.94 22.09 0.95
C TYR A 50 16.18 23.46 1.56
N GLU A 51 15.30 24.43 1.31
CA GLU A 51 15.30 25.75 1.93
C GLU A 51 15.35 25.63 3.46
N ARG A 52 14.44 24.85 4.04
CA ARG A 52 14.40 24.64 5.49
C ARG A 52 15.59 23.87 6.05
N MET A 53 16.12 22.89 5.30
CA MET A 53 17.24 22.06 5.77
C MET A 53 18.59 22.77 5.67
N LEU A 54 18.79 23.55 4.61
CA LEU A 54 20.07 24.21 4.30
C LEU A 54 20.08 25.70 4.71
N GLY A 55 18.93 26.27 5.06
CA GLY A 55 18.81 27.71 5.33
C GLY A 55 19.17 28.54 4.10
N LEU A 56 18.53 28.24 2.97
CA LEU A 56 18.80 28.95 1.71
C LEU A 56 18.43 30.43 1.82
N SER A 57 19.23 31.31 1.20
CA SER A 57 18.90 32.72 1.07
C SER A 57 17.78 32.94 0.04
N GLY A 58 17.12 34.10 0.10
CA GLY A 58 16.09 34.45 -0.89
C GLY A 58 16.59 34.37 -2.34
N ASP A 59 17.83 34.80 -2.59
CA ASP A 59 18.45 34.70 -3.92
C ASP A 59 18.67 33.23 -4.33
N GLN A 60 19.14 32.38 -3.42
CA GLN A 60 19.33 30.95 -3.70
C GLN A 60 18.01 30.24 -3.99
N VAL A 61 16.94 30.60 -3.28
CA VAL A 61 15.59 30.08 -3.55
C VAL A 61 15.13 30.50 -4.94
N MET A 62 15.28 31.77 -5.32
CA MET A 62 14.94 32.23 -6.67
C MET A 62 15.74 31.49 -7.76
N PHE A 63 17.04 31.29 -7.57
CA PHE A 63 17.85 30.50 -8.51
C PHE A 63 17.36 29.04 -8.60
N ALA A 64 17.03 28.42 -7.47
CA ALA A 64 16.50 27.07 -7.44
C ALA A 64 15.15 26.94 -8.16
N GLU A 65 14.28 27.94 -8.02
CA GLU A 65 13.00 28.00 -8.75
C GLU A 65 13.19 28.11 -10.25
N VAL A 66 14.15 28.91 -10.72
CA VAL A 66 14.50 29.01 -12.16
C VAL A 66 15.05 27.68 -12.68
N LEU A 67 15.94 27.02 -11.92
CA LEU A 67 16.44 25.68 -12.27
C LEU A 67 15.29 24.66 -12.34
N LEU A 68 14.32 24.76 -11.42
CA LEU A 68 13.15 23.88 -11.40
C LEU A 68 12.26 24.11 -12.62
N GLU A 69 12.03 25.36 -13.02
CA GLU A 69 11.25 25.67 -14.21
C GLU A 69 11.86 25.04 -15.46
N ALA A 70 13.18 25.16 -15.63
CA ALA A 70 13.90 24.52 -16.73
C ALA A 70 13.79 22.99 -16.69
N TYR A 71 14.08 22.37 -15.53
CA TYR A 71 13.92 20.93 -15.32
C TYR A 71 12.50 20.44 -15.63
N MET A 72 11.47 21.16 -15.17
CA MET A 72 10.07 20.81 -15.39
C MET A 72 9.68 20.91 -16.87
N GLY A 73 10.26 21.86 -17.61
CA GLY A 73 10.11 21.95 -19.06
C GLY A 73 10.64 20.71 -19.76
N GLU A 74 11.90 20.35 -19.51
CA GLU A 74 12.54 19.17 -20.12
C GLU A 74 11.84 17.86 -19.73
N TYR A 75 11.44 17.73 -18.46
CA TYR A 75 10.69 16.57 -17.99
C TYR A 75 9.32 16.43 -18.68
N GLN A 76 8.61 17.54 -18.92
CA GLN A 76 7.31 17.52 -19.59
C GLN A 76 7.44 17.05 -21.05
N GLU A 77 8.47 17.50 -21.76
CA GLU A 77 8.77 17.06 -23.12
C GLU A 77 9.07 15.55 -23.15
N LEU A 78 9.98 15.09 -22.28
CA LEU A 78 10.33 13.67 -22.14
C LEU A 78 9.08 12.81 -21.83
N ARG A 79 8.22 13.27 -20.92
CA ARG A 79 6.96 12.60 -20.57
C ARG A 79 5.95 12.60 -21.71
N GLN A 80 5.91 13.65 -22.54
CA GLN A 80 5.04 13.70 -23.71
C GLN A 80 5.49 12.70 -24.78
N GLU A 81 6.79 12.63 -25.06
CA GLU A 81 7.39 11.64 -25.96
C GLU A 81 7.04 10.22 -25.50
N PHE A 82 7.26 9.91 -24.22
CA PHE A 82 6.97 8.58 -23.69
C PHE A 82 5.49 8.21 -23.74
N ARG A 83 4.58 9.16 -23.47
CA ARG A 83 3.13 8.93 -23.60
C ARG A 83 2.73 8.62 -25.04
N GLN A 84 3.33 9.29 -26.03
CA GLN A 84 3.07 9.01 -27.44
C GLN A 84 3.54 7.61 -27.82
N ILE A 85 4.72 7.18 -27.35
CA ILE A 85 5.23 5.84 -27.61
C ILE A 85 4.34 4.77 -26.95
N GLN A 86 3.92 4.97 -25.70
CA GLN A 86 2.97 4.07 -25.03
C GLN A 86 1.63 3.97 -25.77
N GLN A 87 1.14 5.08 -26.30
CA GLN A 87 -0.10 5.10 -27.06
C GLN A 87 0.06 4.35 -28.39
N ALA A 88 1.12 4.61 -29.14
CA ALA A 88 1.42 3.92 -30.40
C ALA A 88 1.56 2.40 -30.19
N ALA A 89 2.29 1.98 -29.16
CA ALA A 89 2.42 0.57 -28.78
C ALA A 89 1.07 -0.09 -28.47
N ARG A 90 0.17 0.62 -27.76
CA ARG A 90 -1.18 0.09 -27.47
C ARG A 90 -2.04 -0.02 -28.73
N GLU A 91 -1.94 0.94 -29.65
CA GLU A 91 -2.64 0.93 -30.93
C GLU A 91 -2.13 -0.21 -31.81
N GLU A 92 -0.82 -0.34 -31.96
CA GLU A 92 -0.19 -1.43 -32.71
C GLU A 92 -0.59 -2.80 -32.15
N PHE A 93 -0.55 -2.99 -30.82
CA PHE A 93 -0.99 -4.25 -30.22
C PHE A 93 -2.48 -4.55 -30.46
N ARG A 94 -3.34 -3.52 -30.48
CA ARG A 94 -4.77 -3.73 -30.79
C ARG A 94 -4.97 -4.25 -32.20
N ASP A 95 -4.18 -3.75 -33.15
CA ASP A 95 -4.29 -4.08 -34.56
C ASP A 95 -3.61 -5.39 -34.93
N THR A 96 -2.38 -5.62 -34.43
CA THR A 96 -1.55 -6.78 -34.81
C THR A 96 -1.68 -7.97 -33.86
N ARG A 97 -2.04 -7.71 -32.59
CA ARG A 97 -1.92 -8.67 -31.48
C ARG A 97 -0.51 -9.19 -31.26
N ASP A 98 0.50 -8.51 -31.81
CA ASP A 98 1.90 -8.91 -31.68
C ASP A 98 2.43 -8.60 -30.28
N ARG A 99 2.92 -9.62 -29.58
CA ARG A 99 3.47 -9.48 -28.23
C ARG A 99 4.84 -8.79 -28.23
N GLN A 100 5.54 -8.74 -29.35
CA GLN A 100 6.85 -8.09 -29.47
C GLN A 100 6.79 -6.60 -29.11
N VAL A 101 5.67 -5.94 -29.40
CA VAL A 101 5.42 -4.53 -29.05
C VAL A 101 5.65 -4.23 -27.56
N TRP A 102 5.40 -5.22 -26.68
CA TRP A 102 5.63 -5.06 -25.25
C TRP A 102 7.11 -5.16 -24.85
N GLU A 103 7.91 -5.95 -25.57
CA GLU A 103 9.36 -6.03 -25.36
C GLU A 103 10.03 -4.73 -25.81
N ASP A 104 9.60 -4.19 -26.95
CA ASP A 104 10.10 -2.91 -27.46
C ASP A 104 9.71 -1.75 -26.53
N LEU A 105 8.46 -1.76 -26.03
CA LEU A 105 8.01 -0.79 -25.05
C LEU A 105 8.82 -0.87 -23.74
N GLN A 106 9.23 -2.07 -23.32
CA GLN A 106 10.08 -2.25 -22.14
C GLN A 106 11.45 -1.58 -22.33
N GLN A 107 12.08 -1.75 -23.50
CA GLN A 107 13.36 -1.10 -23.81
C GLN A 107 13.22 0.43 -23.80
N VAL A 108 12.17 0.97 -24.41
CA VAL A 108 11.87 2.41 -24.37
C VAL A 108 11.65 2.88 -22.93
N THR A 109 10.95 2.10 -22.11
CA THR A 109 10.71 2.43 -20.70
C THR A 109 12.02 2.52 -19.92
N GLN A 110 12.99 1.65 -20.21
CA GLN A 110 14.32 1.73 -19.61
C GLN A 110 15.06 3.00 -20.04
N VAL A 111 15.08 3.33 -21.34
CA VAL A 111 15.72 4.57 -21.83
C VAL A 111 15.06 5.81 -21.23
N PHE A 112 13.73 5.82 -21.11
CA PHE A 112 12.99 6.90 -20.45
C PHE A 112 13.39 7.05 -18.98
N ALA A 113 13.51 5.94 -18.24
CA ALA A 113 13.94 5.95 -16.85
C ALA A 113 15.37 6.50 -16.70
N GLU A 114 16.30 6.07 -17.57
CA GLU A 114 17.69 6.55 -17.59
C GLU A 114 17.78 8.06 -17.92
N ARG A 115 17.03 8.53 -18.93
CA ARG A 115 16.97 9.97 -19.26
C ARG A 115 16.39 10.80 -18.12
N ARG A 116 15.34 10.31 -17.47
CA ARG A 116 14.76 10.99 -16.30
C ARG A 116 15.78 11.10 -15.16
N GLU A 117 16.47 10.02 -14.85
CA GLU A 117 17.52 10.02 -13.83
C GLU A 117 18.65 11.01 -14.16
N GLN A 118 19.01 11.14 -15.44
CA GLN A 118 19.97 12.15 -15.89
C GLN A 118 19.48 13.59 -15.64
N LEU A 119 18.20 13.88 -15.95
CA LEU A 119 17.60 15.19 -15.66
C LEU A 119 17.59 15.49 -14.16
N ASP A 120 17.22 14.50 -13.33
CA ASP A 120 17.20 14.63 -11.88
C ASP A 120 18.61 14.93 -11.34
N ASN A 121 19.62 14.19 -11.82
CA ASN A 121 21.01 14.38 -11.43
C ASN A 121 21.57 15.73 -11.90
N GLN A 122 21.22 16.18 -13.11
CA GLN A 122 21.62 17.48 -13.61
C GLN A 122 21.06 18.60 -12.73
N PHE A 123 19.76 18.58 -12.44
CA PHE A 123 19.14 19.54 -11.54
C PHE A 123 19.86 19.58 -10.18
N LEU A 124 20.11 18.42 -9.57
CA LEU A 124 20.73 18.35 -8.24
C LEU A 124 22.18 18.86 -8.25
N ASN A 125 22.93 18.57 -9.31
CA ASN A 125 24.30 19.09 -9.47
C ASN A 125 24.29 20.60 -9.64
N ASP A 126 23.42 21.14 -10.49
CA ASP A 126 23.30 22.58 -10.72
C ASP A 126 22.83 23.31 -9.45
N PHE A 127 21.85 22.75 -8.75
CA PHE A 127 21.39 23.26 -7.47
C PHE A 127 22.51 23.28 -6.42
N ARG A 128 23.35 22.23 -6.37
CA ARG A 128 24.50 22.18 -5.45
C ARG A 128 25.54 23.28 -5.74
N LEU A 129 25.68 23.73 -6.99
CA LEU A 129 26.60 24.83 -7.35
C LEU A 129 26.13 26.19 -6.83
N VAL A 130 24.84 26.34 -6.51
CA VAL A 130 24.25 27.58 -5.95
C VAL A 130 24.49 27.69 -4.43
N LEU A 131 24.88 26.59 -3.78
CA LEU A 131 25.09 26.53 -2.33
C LEU A 131 26.39 27.21 -1.90
N THR A 132 26.42 27.77 -0.69
CA THR A 132 27.67 28.20 -0.06
C THR A 132 28.52 26.98 0.34
N PRO A 133 29.83 27.14 0.59
CA PRO A 133 30.67 26.04 1.07
C PRO A 133 30.14 25.37 2.35
N GLU A 134 29.53 26.14 3.25
CA GLU A 134 28.93 25.64 4.49
C GLU A 134 27.66 24.83 4.21
N GLN A 135 26.77 25.33 3.37
CA GLN A 135 25.56 24.60 2.96
C GLN A 135 25.91 23.32 2.18
N ALA A 136 26.95 23.37 1.35
CA ALA A 136 27.42 22.22 0.59
C ALA A 136 27.99 21.09 1.47
N GLN A 137 28.47 21.41 2.69
CA GLN A 137 28.87 20.39 3.67
C GLN A 137 27.66 19.61 4.22
N GLU A 138 26.50 20.27 4.29
CA GLU A 138 25.23 19.66 4.70
C GLU A 138 24.54 18.87 3.58
N TRP A 139 25.15 18.79 2.38
CA TRP A 139 24.56 18.09 1.23
C TRP A 139 24.22 16.62 1.53
N GLY A 140 25.04 15.96 2.34
CA GLY A 140 24.76 14.59 2.75
C GLY A 140 23.41 14.45 3.48
N ARG A 141 22.93 15.48 4.17
CA ARG A 141 21.59 15.48 4.79
C ARG A 141 20.47 15.51 3.75
N VAL A 142 20.65 16.28 2.68
CA VAL A 142 19.72 16.36 1.54
C VAL A 142 19.60 15.01 0.84
N GLU A 143 20.73 14.34 0.58
CA GLU A 143 20.74 13.02 -0.07
C GLU A 143 20.00 11.97 0.77
N ARG A 144 20.24 11.94 2.09
CA ARG A 144 19.52 11.05 3.01
C ARG A 144 18.02 11.33 3.01
N PHE A 145 17.63 12.61 3.07
CA PHE A 145 16.24 13.02 3.01
C PHE A 145 15.58 12.54 1.71
N ARG A 146 16.20 12.80 0.55
CA ARG A 146 15.67 12.38 -0.76
C ARG A 146 15.48 10.87 -0.82
N ARG A 147 16.51 10.10 -0.44
CA ARG A 147 16.44 8.64 -0.45
C ARG A 147 15.31 8.13 0.43
N ARG A 148 15.19 8.64 1.67
CA ARG A 148 14.06 8.31 2.56
C ARG A 148 12.72 8.66 1.93
N PHE A 149 12.57 9.88 1.42
CA PHE A 149 11.31 10.38 0.88
C PHE A 149 10.81 9.55 -0.31
N TYR A 150 11.71 9.19 -1.24
CA TYR A 150 11.33 8.51 -2.47
C TYR A 150 11.31 7.00 -2.38
N THR A 151 12.22 6.38 -1.63
CA THR A 151 12.45 4.93 -1.76
C THR A 151 11.94 4.14 -0.57
N LEU A 152 11.74 4.78 0.60
CA LEU A 152 11.23 4.08 1.79
C LEU A 152 9.81 3.54 1.59
N SER A 153 8.95 4.29 0.89
CA SER A 153 7.57 3.90 0.61
C SER A 153 7.43 2.95 -0.60
N GLN A 154 8.47 2.80 -1.41
CA GLN A 154 8.43 2.01 -2.64
C GLN A 154 8.52 0.51 -2.35
N GLY A 155 7.36 -0.15 -2.28
CA GLY A 155 7.27 -1.61 -2.35
C GLY A 155 7.81 -2.34 -1.13
N GLY A 156 7.24 -2.09 0.05
CA GLY A 156 7.56 -2.85 1.26
C GLY A 156 7.29 -4.34 1.07
N LEU A 157 8.32 -5.17 1.26
CA LEU A 157 8.21 -6.63 1.20
C LEU A 157 7.66 -7.23 2.49
N ILE A 158 7.92 -6.55 3.62
CA ILE A 158 7.52 -6.99 4.96
C ILE A 158 6.93 -5.83 5.75
N SER A 159 6.08 -6.16 6.71
CA SER A 159 5.44 -5.19 7.59
C SER A 159 6.48 -4.45 8.45
N GLY A 160 6.34 -3.13 8.56
CA GLY A 160 7.26 -2.27 9.32
C GLY A 160 8.53 -1.82 8.58
N GLU A 161 8.78 -2.31 7.36
CA GLU A 161 9.91 -1.85 6.53
C GLU A 161 9.77 -0.37 6.15
N THR A 162 8.57 0.04 5.76
CA THR A 162 8.30 1.35 5.12
C THR A 162 8.03 2.48 6.11
N VAL A 163 8.24 2.23 7.41
CA VAL A 163 7.89 3.19 8.46
C VAL A 163 8.93 4.29 8.55
N ASP A 164 8.48 5.55 8.44
CA ASP A 164 9.30 6.75 8.66
C ASP A 164 9.07 7.30 10.07
N LEU A 165 10.05 7.14 10.95
CA LEU A 165 9.97 7.65 12.33
C LEU A 165 10.03 9.18 12.39
N THR A 166 10.73 9.84 11.46
CA THR A 166 10.78 11.29 11.38
C THR A 166 9.40 11.85 11.04
N ARG A 167 8.67 11.17 10.15
CA ARG A 167 7.28 11.53 9.84
C ARG A 167 6.34 11.32 11.03
N ILE A 168 6.45 10.19 11.73
CA ILE A 168 5.64 9.95 12.95
C ILE A 168 5.89 11.08 13.96
N ILE A 169 7.15 11.44 14.21
CA ILE A 169 7.49 12.50 15.17
C ILE A 169 6.99 13.87 14.72
N SER A 170 7.04 14.16 13.42
CA SER A 170 6.49 15.42 12.90
C SER A 170 4.96 15.49 13.03
N ASP A 171 4.27 14.35 12.91
CA ASP A 171 2.81 14.26 13.04
C ASP A 171 2.37 14.32 14.52
N LEU A 172 3.23 13.85 15.43
CA LEU A 172 3.06 14.02 16.87
C LEU A 172 3.36 15.47 17.23
N SER A 173 2.36 16.20 17.74
CA SER A 173 2.53 17.57 18.22
C SER A 173 3.31 17.63 19.54
N LEU A 174 4.61 17.28 19.49
CA LEU A 174 5.52 17.33 20.62
C LEU A 174 5.71 18.77 21.10
N ASN A 175 6.09 18.95 22.36
CA ASN A 175 6.59 20.25 22.84
C ASN A 175 8.09 20.43 22.49
N ASP A 176 8.65 21.61 22.75
CA ASP A 176 10.06 21.90 22.42
C ASP A 176 11.05 20.99 23.17
N GLU A 177 10.82 20.76 24.46
CA GLU A 177 11.65 19.87 25.30
C GLU A 177 11.68 18.44 24.75
N GLN A 178 10.51 17.88 24.42
CA GLN A 178 10.40 16.55 23.81
C GLN A 178 11.08 16.48 22.44
N ARG A 179 10.99 17.54 21.64
CA ARG A 179 11.70 17.62 20.34
C ARG A 179 13.21 17.59 20.54
N GLU A 180 13.72 18.38 21.47
CA GLU A 180 15.15 18.42 21.79
C GLU A 180 15.65 17.06 22.30
N GLU A 181 14.83 16.34 23.08
CA GLU A 181 15.18 15.03 23.60
C GLU A 181 15.30 13.95 22.52
N VAL A 182 14.37 13.93 21.55
CA VAL A 182 14.38 12.93 20.47
C VAL A 182 15.28 13.29 19.30
N ALA A 183 15.66 14.57 19.13
CA ALA A 183 16.51 15.04 18.05
C ALA A 183 17.79 14.19 17.84
N PRO A 184 18.64 13.95 18.87
CA PRO A 184 19.84 13.12 18.68
C PRO A 184 19.52 11.65 18.37
N ILE A 185 18.34 11.16 18.74
CA ILE A 185 17.88 9.81 18.38
C ILE A 185 17.51 9.77 16.90
N LEU A 186 16.80 10.79 16.40
CA LEU A 186 16.43 10.94 15.00
C LEU A 186 17.65 11.11 14.08
N ASP A 187 18.65 11.88 14.47
CA ASP A 187 19.87 12.04 13.67
C ASP A 187 20.58 10.70 13.45
N ARG A 188 20.72 9.90 14.52
CA ARG A 188 21.30 8.55 14.44
C ARG A 188 20.41 7.60 13.65
N TYR A 189 19.10 7.73 13.77
CA TYR A 189 18.13 6.95 12.99
C TYR A 189 18.30 7.25 11.50
N GLU A 190 18.36 8.51 11.08
CA GLU A 190 18.51 8.89 9.68
C GLU A 190 19.78 8.31 9.07
N MET A 191 20.91 8.35 9.79
CA MET A 191 22.17 7.74 9.33
C MET A 191 22.10 6.20 9.25
N ALA A 192 21.40 5.56 10.18
CA ALA A 192 21.25 4.10 10.18
C ALA A 192 20.29 3.64 9.08
N LEU A 193 19.16 4.33 8.94
CA LEU A 193 18.14 4.11 7.92
C LEU A 193 18.75 4.29 6.54
N ASP A 194 19.52 5.36 6.33
CA ASP A 194 20.14 5.64 5.04
C ASP A 194 21.05 4.52 4.55
N ARG A 195 21.94 4.01 5.42
CA ARG A 195 22.81 2.88 5.09
C ARG A 195 22.03 1.63 4.73
N ALA A 196 20.93 1.37 5.44
CA ALA A 196 20.05 0.25 5.15
C ALA A 196 19.27 0.45 3.83
N LEU A 197 18.81 1.68 3.55
CA LEU A 197 18.12 2.03 2.31
C LEU A 197 19.03 1.90 1.08
N VAL A 198 20.28 2.35 1.15
CA VAL A 198 21.25 2.17 0.05
C VAL A 198 21.38 0.70 -0.32
N ALA A 199 21.64 -0.15 0.68
CA ALA A 199 21.81 -1.59 0.45
C ALA A 199 20.52 -2.24 -0.09
N ARG A 200 19.35 -1.82 0.43
CA ARG A 200 18.05 -2.33 -0.01
C ARG A 200 17.74 -1.89 -1.45
N ASN A 201 17.94 -0.62 -1.77
CA ASN A 201 17.64 -0.07 -3.10
C ASN A 201 18.48 -0.74 -4.17
N GLU A 202 19.77 -0.96 -3.92
CA GLU A 202 20.64 -1.67 -4.85
C GLU A 202 20.10 -3.07 -5.19
N ILE A 203 19.68 -3.83 -4.17
CA ILE A 203 19.09 -5.17 -4.36
C ILE A 203 17.79 -5.10 -5.16
N TYR A 204 16.94 -4.12 -4.87
CA TYR A 204 15.65 -3.97 -5.54
C TYR A 204 15.81 -3.54 -7.00
N GLU A 205 16.71 -2.61 -7.28
CA GLU A 205 17.03 -2.17 -8.64
C GLU A 205 17.63 -3.29 -9.48
N GLN A 206 18.52 -4.11 -8.91
CA GLN A 206 19.01 -5.33 -9.57
C GLN A 206 17.87 -6.32 -9.81
N GLY A 207 17.04 -6.57 -8.79
CA GLY A 207 15.89 -7.45 -8.86
C GLY A 207 14.86 -7.02 -9.92
N MET A 208 14.59 -5.73 -10.06
CA MET A 208 13.69 -5.22 -11.10
C MET A 208 14.28 -5.34 -12.51
N ARG A 209 15.57 -5.01 -12.69
CA ARG A 209 16.25 -5.11 -14.00
C ARG A 209 16.30 -6.54 -14.52
N GLU A 210 16.56 -7.50 -13.64
CA GLU A 210 16.76 -8.90 -14.04
C GLU A 210 15.49 -9.76 -13.88
N GLY A 211 14.57 -9.38 -12.99
CA GLY A 211 13.45 -10.21 -12.55
C GLY A 211 12.50 -10.61 -13.68
N MET A 212 12.20 -9.70 -14.62
CA MET A 212 11.33 -10.03 -15.76
C MET A 212 11.98 -11.08 -16.68
N ARG A 213 13.29 -10.98 -16.94
CA ARG A 213 14.04 -11.95 -17.74
C ARG A 213 14.12 -13.30 -17.03
N MET A 214 14.38 -13.28 -15.71
CA MET A 214 14.40 -14.50 -14.89
C MET A 214 13.03 -15.19 -14.90
N TRP A 215 11.94 -14.42 -14.86
CA TRP A 215 10.57 -14.95 -14.93
C TRP A 215 10.28 -15.59 -16.29
N GLN A 216 10.53 -14.88 -17.39
CA GLN A 216 10.32 -15.39 -18.75
C GLN A 216 11.12 -16.68 -19.02
N ASN A 217 12.34 -16.75 -18.50
CA ASN A 217 13.22 -17.91 -18.63
C ASN A 217 12.97 -18.99 -17.56
N MET A 218 11.93 -18.86 -16.74
CA MET A 218 11.56 -19.80 -15.67
C MET A 218 12.70 -20.11 -14.68
N GLN A 219 13.55 -19.12 -14.39
CA GLN A 219 14.70 -19.22 -13.48
C GLN A 219 14.28 -19.12 -12.00
N PHE A 220 13.33 -19.96 -11.56
CA PHE A 220 12.70 -19.87 -10.24
C PHE A 220 13.66 -20.00 -9.06
N ALA A 221 14.71 -20.83 -9.17
CA ALA A 221 15.69 -20.98 -8.10
C ALA A 221 16.47 -19.68 -7.85
N GLU A 222 16.83 -18.99 -8.94
CA GLU A 222 17.54 -17.72 -8.88
C GLU A 222 16.63 -16.59 -8.37
N MET A 223 15.37 -16.56 -8.82
CA MET A 223 14.37 -15.64 -8.27
C MET A 223 14.17 -15.84 -6.75
N GLU A 224 14.14 -17.09 -6.28
CA GLU A 224 14.00 -17.39 -4.84
C GLU A 224 15.22 -16.90 -4.03
N ARG A 225 16.43 -17.05 -4.58
CA ARG A 225 17.66 -16.53 -3.97
C ARG A 225 17.61 -15.00 -3.84
N ARG A 226 17.32 -14.31 -4.95
CA ARG A 226 17.19 -12.83 -4.99
C ARG A 226 16.08 -12.33 -4.07
N PHE A 227 14.96 -13.03 -4.03
CA PHE A 227 13.85 -12.71 -3.12
C PHE A 227 14.27 -12.82 -1.65
N THR A 228 15.07 -13.83 -1.31
CA THR A 228 15.61 -13.99 0.04
C THR A 228 16.56 -12.85 0.40
N GLU A 229 17.46 -12.46 -0.51
CA GLU A 229 18.34 -11.29 -0.32
C GLU A 229 17.54 -10.00 -0.11
N ALA A 230 16.48 -9.80 -0.90
CA ALA A 230 15.58 -8.65 -0.77
C ALA A 230 14.84 -8.66 0.58
N ARG A 231 14.36 -9.84 1.03
CA ARG A 231 13.71 -10.01 2.34
C ARG A 231 14.67 -9.73 3.49
N GLU A 232 15.94 -10.15 3.40
CA GLU A 232 16.96 -9.85 4.40
C GLU A 232 17.26 -8.34 4.46
N ALA A 233 17.33 -7.67 3.32
CA ALA A 233 17.51 -6.22 3.27
C ALA A 233 16.33 -5.47 3.87
N ALA A 234 15.11 -5.89 3.55
CA ALA A 234 13.88 -5.38 4.15
C ALA A 234 13.85 -5.59 5.68
N THR A 235 14.30 -6.77 6.13
CA THR A 235 14.40 -7.12 7.57
C THR A 235 15.36 -6.19 8.29
N ARG A 236 16.54 -5.92 7.71
CA ARG A 236 17.49 -4.95 8.28
C ARG A 236 16.87 -3.56 8.43
N LEU A 237 16.13 -3.09 7.43
CA LEU A 237 15.46 -1.79 7.49
C LEU A 237 14.38 -1.74 8.58
N ARG A 238 13.55 -2.78 8.66
CA ARG A 238 12.55 -2.93 9.73
C ARG A 238 13.20 -2.97 11.12
N ASP A 239 14.32 -3.66 11.27
CA ASP A 239 15.01 -3.76 12.55
C ASP A 239 15.60 -2.42 12.99
N VAL A 240 16.13 -1.62 12.05
CA VAL A 240 16.50 -0.22 12.30
C VAL A 240 15.28 0.56 12.79
N ASN A 241 14.14 0.49 12.08
CA ASN A 241 12.91 1.17 12.50
C ASN A 241 12.48 0.75 13.91
N ARG A 242 12.44 -0.55 14.22
CA ARG A 242 12.05 -1.08 15.54
C ARG A 242 13.03 -0.66 16.65
N GLN A 243 14.32 -0.69 16.37
CA GLN A 243 15.34 -0.32 17.33
C GLN A 243 15.22 1.15 17.74
N PHE A 244 15.07 2.05 16.77
CA PHE A 244 14.95 3.47 17.05
C PHE A 244 13.56 3.83 17.59
N ALA A 245 12.49 3.15 17.16
CA ALA A 245 11.16 3.32 17.74
C ALA A 245 11.15 3.08 19.25
N ARG A 246 11.79 1.99 19.74
CA ARG A 246 11.90 1.72 21.19
C ARG A 246 12.67 2.81 21.96
N GLN A 247 13.70 3.39 21.34
CA GLN A 247 14.46 4.49 21.95
C GLN A 247 13.63 5.76 22.04
N ILE A 248 12.92 6.11 20.97
CA ILE A 248 12.02 7.27 20.94
C ILE A 248 10.88 7.09 21.94
N GLU A 249 10.23 5.92 21.96
CA GLU A 249 9.16 5.61 22.91
C GLU A 249 9.60 5.79 24.36
N SER A 250 10.80 5.32 24.71
CA SER A 250 11.36 5.45 26.06
C SER A 250 11.68 6.90 26.43
N SER A 251 12.08 7.72 25.46
CA SER A 251 12.45 9.13 25.64
C SER A 251 11.22 10.03 25.81
N LEU A 252 10.13 9.77 25.08
CA LEU A 252 8.92 10.61 25.12
C LEU A 252 8.10 10.52 26.43
N GLY A 253 8.50 9.69 27.39
CA GLY A 253 7.76 9.45 28.62
C GLY A 253 6.46 8.65 28.41
N GLN A 254 5.71 8.40 29.49
CA GLN A 254 4.64 7.39 29.48
C GLN A 254 3.46 7.73 28.54
N ASP A 255 3.03 9.00 28.49
CA ASP A 255 1.86 9.38 27.70
C ASP A 255 2.17 9.54 26.22
N MET A 256 3.20 10.31 25.87
CA MET A 256 3.60 10.47 24.47
C MET A 256 4.25 9.21 23.91
N GLY A 257 5.00 8.46 24.70
CA GLY A 257 5.52 7.14 24.32
C GLY A 257 4.41 6.18 23.90
N ARG A 258 3.30 6.12 24.66
CA ARG A 258 2.12 5.31 24.28
C ARG A 258 1.47 5.77 22.98
N ARG A 259 1.35 7.08 22.74
CA ARG A 259 0.81 7.61 21.48
C ARG A 259 1.72 7.28 20.30
N PHE A 260 3.03 7.49 20.46
CA PHE A 260 4.04 7.14 19.47
C PHE A 260 4.02 5.64 19.15
N SER A 261 3.97 4.78 20.16
CA SER A 261 3.93 3.32 20.00
C SER A 261 2.71 2.88 19.18
N ARG A 262 1.55 3.50 19.42
CA ARG A 262 0.33 3.27 18.64
C ARG A 262 0.48 3.71 17.17
N GLU A 263 1.01 4.91 16.91
CA GLU A 263 1.27 5.40 15.55
C GLU A 263 2.25 4.48 14.81
N PHE A 264 3.32 4.06 15.49
CA PHE A 264 4.30 3.13 14.94
C PHE A 264 3.66 1.79 14.56
N GLN A 265 2.83 1.22 15.43
CA GLN A 265 2.09 -0.02 15.16
C GLN A 265 1.12 0.12 13.99
N GLN A 266 0.36 1.22 13.93
CA GLN A 266 -0.56 1.51 12.84
C GLN A 266 0.13 1.65 11.49
N ARG A 267 1.29 2.31 11.44
CA ARG A 267 2.06 2.42 10.18
C ARG A 267 2.80 1.13 9.83
N SER A 268 3.21 0.35 10.82
CA SER A 268 3.89 -0.93 10.59
C SER A 268 2.93 -2.00 10.08
N PHE A 269 1.70 -2.04 10.61
CA PHE A 269 0.69 -3.05 10.30
C PHE A 269 -0.70 -2.40 10.13
N PRO A 270 -0.93 -1.62 9.06
CA PRO A 270 -2.16 -0.85 8.87
C PRO A 270 -3.41 -1.74 8.86
N ASP A 271 -3.34 -2.92 8.25
CA ASP A 271 -4.49 -3.85 8.23
C ASP A 271 -4.84 -4.43 9.61
N ILE A 272 -3.86 -4.50 10.52
CA ILE A 272 -4.00 -5.09 11.86
C ILE A 272 -4.49 -4.04 12.84
N TYR A 273 -3.88 -2.85 12.87
CA TYR A 273 -4.20 -1.81 13.86
C TYR A 273 -5.20 -0.76 13.36
N ARG A 274 -5.71 -0.92 12.14
CA ARG A 274 -6.91 -0.23 11.66
C ARG A 274 -8.06 -0.37 12.65
N GLU A 275 -8.77 0.73 12.85
CA GLU A 275 -10.04 0.75 13.57
C GLU A 275 -11.05 -0.26 13.00
N THR A 276 -11.65 -1.07 13.88
CA THR A 276 -12.60 -2.11 13.47
C THR A 276 -14.03 -1.57 13.34
N VAL A 277 -14.94 -2.38 12.78
CA VAL A 277 -16.37 -2.00 12.74
C VAL A 277 -16.93 -1.93 14.17
N GLY A 278 -16.53 -2.86 15.04
CA GLY A 278 -16.93 -2.87 16.44
C GLY A 278 -16.47 -1.63 17.21
N MET A 279 -15.24 -1.16 16.96
CA MET A 279 -14.71 0.07 17.57
C MET A 279 -15.57 1.28 17.19
N ARG A 280 -15.78 1.50 15.89
CA ARG A 280 -16.61 2.60 15.38
C ARG A 280 -18.04 2.56 15.90
N ALA A 281 -18.63 1.36 16.00
CA ALA A 281 -19.98 1.20 16.50
C ALA A 281 -20.10 1.53 17.99
N LEU A 282 -19.11 1.17 18.81
CA LEU A 282 -19.06 1.55 20.23
C LEU A 282 -18.91 3.07 20.39
N ASP A 283 -17.98 3.66 19.64
CA ASP A 283 -17.72 5.10 19.70
C ASP A 283 -18.96 5.89 19.26
N GLN A 284 -19.60 5.49 18.16
CA GLN A 284 -20.84 6.11 17.68
C GLN A 284 -22.03 5.90 18.64
N ALA A 285 -22.10 4.74 19.31
CA ALA A 285 -23.13 4.52 20.31
C ALA A 285 -22.97 5.51 21.48
N LEU A 286 -21.75 5.72 21.97
CA LEU A 286 -21.47 6.64 23.08
C LEU A 286 -21.74 8.12 22.75
N THR A 287 -21.80 8.48 21.47
CA THR A 287 -22.16 9.85 21.05
C THR A 287 -23.66 10.07 20.87
N MET A 288 -24.50 9.07 21.13
CA MET A 288 -25.97 9.22 21.03
C MET A 288 -26.53 10.02 22.22
N ASP A 289 -27.26 11.09 21.92
CA ASP A 289 -27.85 11.97 22.95
C ASP A 289 -29.06 11.34 23.67
N ASP A 290 -29.62 10.27 23.12
CA ASP A 290 -30.82 9.60 23.63
C ASP A 290 -30.51 8.31 24.43
N LEU A 291 -29.26 8.11 24.86
CA LEU A 291 -28.90 7.03 25.79
C LEU A 291 -29.38 7.34 27.21
N ASN A 292 -29.89 6.33 27.90
CA ASN A 292 -30.02 6.41 29.35
C ASN A 292 -28.70 6.05 30.06
N ASP A 293 -28.59 6.42 31.34
CA ASP A 293 -27.37 6.23 32.14
C ASP A 293 -26.91 4.76 32.19
N GLU A 294 -27.85 3.82 32.27
CA GLU A 294 -27.54 2.39 32.31
C GLU A 294 -27.00 1.87 30.97
N GLN A 295 -27.55 2.34 29.84
CA GLN A 295 -27.05 2.03 28.51
C GLN A 295 -25.63 2.57 28.32
N ALA A 296 -25.41 3.83 28.68
CA ALA A 296 -24.10 4.47 28.59
C ALA A 296 -23.04 3.71 29.41
N GLU A 297 -23.34 3.35 30.66
CA GLU A 297 -22.44 2.58 31.51
C GLU A 297 -22.12 1.20 30.91
N ARG A 298 -23.14 0.48 30.42
CA ARG A 298 -22.96 -0.83 29.77
C ARG A 298 -22.10 -0.74 28.51
N ILE A 299 -22.28 0.31 27.70
CA ILE A 299 -21.48 0.54 26.48
C ILE A 299 -20.03 0.85 26.84
N LEU A 300 -19.76 1.67 27.86
CA LEU A 300 -18.39 1.96 28.31
C LEU A 300 -17.67 0.71 28.83
N GLN A 301 -18.36 -0.14 29.60
CA GLN A 301 -17.83 -1.42 30.05
C GLN A 301 -17.54 -2.35 28.87
N LEU A 302 -18.45 -2.40 27.90
CA LEU A 302 -18.30 -3.19 26.68
C LEU A 302 -17.10 -2.72 25.85
N GLN A 303 -16.95 -1.40 25.65
CA GLN A 303 -15.84 -0.78 24.93
C GLN A 303 -14.50 -1.15 25.58
N SER A 304 -14.38 -0.96 26.90
CA SER A 304 -13.16 -1.29 27.64
C SER A 304 -12.79 -2.77 27.55
N GLY A 305 -13.78 -3.66 27.62
CA GLY A 305 -13.56 -5.10 27.48
C GLY A 305 -13.16 -5.50 26.06
N PHE A 306 -13.84 -4.92 25.07
CA PHE A 306 -13.61 -5.18 23.66
C PHE A 306 -12.24 -4.69 23.19
N MET A 307 -11.82 -3.47 23.56
CA MET A 307 -10.50 -2.94 23.20
C MET A 307 -9.37 -3.86 23.68
N ARG A 308 -9.44 -4.36 24.92
CA ARG A 308 -8.45 -5.32 25.44
C ARG A 308 -8.40 -6.62 24.62
N GLN A 309 -9.55 -7.11 24.16
CA GLN A 309 -9.60 -8.32 23.33
C GLN A 309 -9.04 -8.08 21.93
N VAL A 310 -9.35 -6.92 21.33
CA VAL A 310 -8.78 -6.52 20.05
C VAL A 310 -7.26 -6.36 20.15
N ASP A 311 -6.75 -5.74 21.21
CA ASP A 311 -5.30 -5.60 21.42
C ASP A 311 -4.61 -6.97 21.46
N GLN A 312 -5.17 -7.93 22.19
CA GLN A 312 -4.65 -9.30 22.23
C GLN A 312 -4.75 -10.02 20.88
N ALA A 313 -5.85 -9.83 20.14
CA ALA A 313 -6.02 -10.42 18.81
C ALA A 313 -5.05 -9.81 17.79
N ASN A 314 -4.78 -8.50 17.89
CA ASN A 314 -3.83 -7.79 17.05
C ASN A 314 -2.41 -8.31 17.25
N VAL A 315 -1.98 -8.54 18.49
CA VAL A 315 -0.66 -9.14 18.78
C VAL A 315 -0.51 -10.51 18.11
N ARG A 316 -1.52 -11.39 18.25
CA ARG A 316 -1.49 -12.72 17.61
C ARG A 316 -1.47 -12.63 16.08
N LEU A 317 -2.27 -11.72 15.52
CA LEU A 317 -2.31 -11.51 14.07
C LEU A 317 -0.99 -10.92 13.55
N GLN A 318 -0.35 -10.05 14.33
CA GLN A 318 0.96 -9.50 14.02
C GLN A 318 2.01 -10.62 13.98
N GLU A 319 2.10 -11.45 15.02
CA GLU A 319 3.03 -12.58 15.11
C GLU A 319 2.85 -13.54 13.93
N ALA A 320 1.60 -13.94 13.63
CA ALA A 320 1.29 -14.81 12.50
C ALA A 320 1.66 -14.16 11.14
N THR A 321 1.49 -12.85 11.01
CA THR A 321 1.84 -12.11 9.79
C THR A 321 3.34 -12.08 9.60
N GLU A 322 4.11 -11.77 10.65
CA GLU A 322 5.57 -11.76 10.60
C GLU A 322 6.14 -13.14 10.26
N GLU A 323 5.58 -14.21 10.83
CA GLU A 323 5.98 -15.58 10.51
C GLU A 323 5.67 -15.96 9.06
N SER A 324 4.49 -15.57 8.53
CA SER A 324 4.15 -15.75 7.11
C SER A 324 5.12 -15.00 6.20
N GLU A 325 5.43 -13.73 6.51
CA GLU A 325 6.37 -12.91 5.73
C GLU A 325 7.78 -13.50 5.66
N GLN A 326 8.26 -14.07 6.78
CA GLN A 326 9.58 -14.72 6.83
C GLN A 326 9.65 -15.99 5.96
N ASN A 327 8.55 -16.76 5.92
CA ASN A 327 8.52 -18.07 5.26
C ASN A 327 7.89 -18.06 3.86
N ARG A 328 7.43 -16.90 3.38
CA ARG A 328 6.79 -16.76 2.06
C ARG A 328 7.78 -17.03 0.94
N SER A 329 7.47 -17.95 0.04
CA SER A 329 8.28 -18.21 -1.18
C SER A 329 7.80 -17.38 -2.37
N VAL A 330 8.65 -17.26 -3.40
CA VAL A 330 8.31 -16.61 -4.68
C VAL A 330 7.07 -17.27 -5.29
N ARG A 331 7.00 -18.60 -5.28
CA ARG A 331 5.85 -19.34 -5.83
C ARG A 331 4.54 -19.04 -5.11
N GLN A 332 4.57 -18.86 -3.79
CA GLN A 332 3.39 -18.46 -3.02
C GLN A 332 2.95 -17.04 -3.34
N MET A 333 3.89 -16.11 -3.50
CA MET A 333 3.61 -14.72 -3.87
C MET A 333 2.90 -14.62 -5.23
N PHE A 334 3.29 -15.44 -6.20
CA PHE A 334 2.66 -15.50 -7.54
C PHE A 334 1.42 -16.40 -7.62
N GLY A 335 0.88 -16.87 -6.48
CA GLY A 335 -0.31 -17.73 -6.46
C GLY A 335 -0.11 -19.12 -7.07
N MET A 336 1.13 -19.52 -7.35
CA MET A 336 1.50 -20.83 -7.90
C MET A 336 1.78 -21.87 -6.80
N GLY A 337 1.81 -21.46 -5.54
CA GLY A 337 1.93 -22.35 -4.38
C GLY A 337 0.59 -23.05 -4.06
N ARG A 338 0.65 -24.31 -3.62
CA ARG A 338 -0.53 -24.97 -3.01
C ARG A 338 -0.97 -24.14 -1.80
N GLY A 339 -2.23 -23.67 -1.82
CA GLY A 339 -2.81 -22.61 -0.97
C GLY A 339 -2.87 -22.81 0.56
N GLY A 340 -1.81 -23.33 1.18
CA GLY A 340 -1.72 -23.56 2.62
C GLY A 340 -0.90 -22.53 3.41
N GLY A 341 -0.17 -21.62 2.76
CA GLY A 341 0.86 -20.78 3.40
C GLY A 341 0.39 -19.75 4.43
N ASP A 342 -0.91 -19.42 4.47
CA ASP A 342 -1.46 -18.36 5.32
C ASP A 342 -2.51 -18.84 6.33
N ALA A 343 -2.55 -20.13 6.68
CA ALA A 343 -3.57 -20.64 7.61
C ALA A 343 -3.56 -19.93 8.98
N PRO A 344 -2.41 -19.74 9.67
CA PRO A 344 -2.38 -19.02 10.95
C PRO A 344 -2.83 -17.56 10.84
N VAL A 345 -2.45 -16.87 9.76
CA VAL A 345 -2.89 -15.48 9.49
C VAL A 345 -4.40 -15.44 9.30
N ARG A 346 -4.98 -16.38 8.53
CA ARG A 346 -6.43 -16.45 8.31
C ARG A 346 -7.18 -16.74 9.62
N GLU A 347 -6.70 -17.67 10.42
CA GLU A 347 -7.30 -18.00 11.72
C GLU A 347 -7.27 -16.81 12.68
N ALA A 348 -6.13 -16.11 12.78
CA ALA A 348 -6.01 -14.91 13.60
C ALA A 348 -6.92 -13.77 13.10
N ARG A 349 -7.05 -13.58 11.78
CA ARG A 349 -8.01 -12.62 11.19
C ARG A 349 -9.46 -12.98 11.54
N GLN A 350 -9.84 -14.23 11.36
CA GLN A 350 -11.19 -14.71 11.71
C GLN A 350 -11.49 -14.53 13.20
N ALA A 351 -10.53 -14.83 14.07
CA ALA A 351 -10.70 -14.62 15.51
C ALA A 351 -10.93 -13.13 15.84
N ARG A 352 -10.21 -12.21 15.19
CA ARG A 352 -10.42 -10.76 15.35
C ARG A 352 -11.80 -10.33 14.82
N GLU A 353 -12.22 -10.81 13.66
CA GLU A 353 -13.55 -10.52 13.09
C GLU A 353 -14.70 -11.06 13.97
N GLN A 354 -14.51 -12.19 14.65
CA GLN A 354 -15.49 -12.72 15.60
C GLN A 354 -15.68 -11.82 16.83
N LEU A 355 -14.66 -11.06 17.24
CA LEU A 355 -14.79 -10.07 18.30
C LEU A 355 -15.74 -8.95 17.86
N ASP A 356 -15.59 -8.44 16.63
CA ASP A 356 -16.51 -7.45 16.04
C ASP A 356 -17.95 -7.98 16.04
N GLN A 357 -18.13 -9.24 15.64
CA GLN A 357 -19.46 -9.85 15.61
C GLN A 357 -20.07 -9.93 17.02
N THR A 358 -19.28 -10.35 17.99
CA THR A 358 -19.72 -10.49 19.38
C THR A 358 -20.07 -9.14 20.01
N VAL A 359 -19.30 -8.09 19.74
CA VAL A 359 -19.59 -6.76 20.28
C VAL A 359 -20.84 -6.15 19.65
N MET A 360 -21.07 -6.37 18.35
CA MET A 360 -22.29 -5.94 17.67
C MET A 360 -23.54 -6.63 18.22
N ASP A 361 -23.47 -7.94 18.50
CA ASP A 361 -24.57 -8.67 19.11
C ASP A 361 -24.87 -8.18 20.53
N ARG A 362 -23.84 -7.82 21.31
CA ARG A 362 -24.00 -7.22 22.64
C ARG A 362 -24.59 -5.81 22.57
N LEU A 363 -24.13 -4.97 21.64
CA LEU A 363 -24.71 -3.64 21.42
C LEU A 363 -26.20 -3.73 21.09
N ARG A 364 -26.62 -4.69 20.26
CA ARG A 364 -28.04 -4.93 19.96
C ARG A 364 -28.87 -5.27 21.20
N SER A 365 -28.27 -5.93 22.20
CA SER A 365 -28.97 -6.26 23.44
C SER A 365 -29.06 -5.10 24.44
N VAL A 366 -28.26 -4.05 24.25
CA VAL A 366 -28.22 -2.87 25.14
C VAL A 366 -29.02 -1.71 24.55
N LEU A 367 -28.96 -1.53 23.23
CA LEU A 367 -29.61 -0.45 22.50
C LEU A 367 -31.03 -0.83 22.08
N THR A 368 -31.89 0.18 21.87
CA THR A 368 -33.16 -0.01 21.16
C THR A 368 -32.91 -0.29 19.67
N ASP A 369 -33.90 -0.84 18.97
CA ASP A 369 -33.79 -1.10 17.51
C ASP A 369 -33.48 0.18 16.72
N GLU A 370 -34.08 1.32 17.10
CA GLU A 370 -33.85 2.63 16.48
C GLU A 370 -32.44 3.19 16.76
N GLN A 371 -31.93 2.99 17.99
CA GLN A 371 -30.54 3.32 18.32
C GLN A 371 -29.57 2.43 17.54
N PHE A 372 -29.81 1.12 17.53
CA PHE A 372 -28.95 0.14 16.87
C PHE A 372 -28.90 0.33 15.35
N ALA A 373 -30.02 0.71 14.72
CA ALA A 373 -30.10 0.98 13.28
C ALA A 373 -29.25 2.19 12.84
N ARG A 374 -28.91 3.11 13.75
CA ARG A 374 -28.04 4.27 13.48
C ARG A 374 -26.54 3.92 13.46
N LEU A 375 -26.15 2.74 13.91
CA LEU A 375 -24.74 2.33 14.01
C LEU A 375 -24.12 1.97 12.64
N PRO A 376 -22.79 2.07 12.48
CA PRO A 376 -22.13 1.74 11.23
C PRO A 376 -22.03 0.21 11.06
N GLY A 377 -21.98 -0.27 9.81
CA GLY A 377 -21.75 -1.68 9.51
C GLY A 377 -22.98 -2.59 9.58
N GLN A 378 -24.19 -2.04 9.76
CA GLN A 378 -25.45 -2.80 9.75
C GLN A 378 -25.77 -3.42 8.37
N GLU A 379 -25.42 -2.72 7.30
CA GLU A 379 -25.69 -3.14 5.90
C GLU A 379 -25.01 -4.48 5.53
N ARG A 380 -23.93 -4.85 6.23
CA ARG A 380 -23.22 -6.12 5.96
C ARG A 380 -23.92 -7.36 6.52
N ARG A 381 -25.02 -7.24 7.26
CA ARG A 381 -25.76 -8.40 7.76
C ARG A 381 -27.06 -8.65 7.00
N ASP A 382 -27.65 -7.60 6.41
CA ASP A 382 -28.93 -7.69 5.73
C ASP A 382 -28.87 -8.45 4.40
N TRP A 383 -27.74 -8.43 3.67
CA TRP A 383 -27.62 -9.25 2.45
C TRP A 383 -27.68 -10.76 2.72
N ARG A 384 -27.28 -11.21 3.92
CA ARG A 384 -27.33 -12.62 4.32
C ARG A 384 -28.75 -13.05 4.65
N ARG A 385 -29.53 -12.12 5.22
CA ARG A 385 -30.96 -12.28 5.50
C ARG A 385 -31.80 -12.20 4.23
N VAL A 386 -31.48 -11.28 3.31
CA VAL A 386 -32.13 -11.18 1.99
C VAL A 386 -31.85 -12.42 1.14
N LEU A 387 -30.66 -13.04 1.22
CA LEU A 387 -30.40 -14.32 0.54
C LEU A 387 -31.09 -15.52 1.20
N GLU A 388 -31.41 -15.47 2.50
CA GLU A 388 -32.18 -16.50 3.21
C GLU A 388 -33.70 -16.30 3.10
N GLU A 389 -34.18 -15.06 2.96
CA GLU A 389 -35.60 -14.71 2.86
C GLU A 389 -36.10 -14.65 1.40
N ASP A 390 -35.26 -14.32 0.40
CA ASP A 390 -35.63 -14.25 -1.03
C ASP A 390 -34.98 -15.34 -1.93
N GLY A 391 -34.20 -16.27 -1.36
CA GLY A 391 -33.35 -17.20 -2.12
C GLY A 391 -33.87 -18.64 -2.28
N GLY A 392 -35.14 -18.91 -1.92
CA GLY A 392 -35.84 -20.17 -2.22
C GLY A 392 -36.15 -20.34 -3.71
N GLY A 393 -35.14 -20.29 -4.57
CA GLY A 393 -35.26 -20.51 -6.02
C GLY A 393 -35.26 -22.01 -6.37
N PRO A 394 -36.10 -22.46 -7.33
CA PRO A 394 -36.43 -23.87 -7.55
C PRO A 394 -35.29 -24.61 -8.24
N ARG A 395 -34.32 -25.13 -7.48
CA ARG A 395 -33.30 -26.06 -8.01
C ARG A 395 -33.20 -27.39 -7.26
N ALA A 396 -33.96 -27.58 -6.19
CA ALA A 396 -33.92 -28.79 -5.37
C ALA A 396 -34.83 -29.94 -5.86
N GLU A 397 -35.74 -29.71 -6.82
CA GLU A 397 -36.74 -30.73 -7.21
C GLU A 397 -36.37 -31.58 -8.44
N ARG A 398 -35.27 -31.29 -9.16
CA ARG A 398 -34.85 -32.12 -10.30
C ARG A 398 -33.92 -33.30 -9.95
N ALA A 399 -33.59 -33.50 -8.68
CA ALA A 399 -32.66 -34.56 -8.25
C ALA A 399 -33.34 -35.82 -7.68
N ARG A 400 -34.68 -35.92 -7.69
CA ARG A 400 -35.42 -37.07 -7.12
C ARG A 400 -36.34 -37.82 -8.10
N GLY A 401 -36.11 -37.69 -9.40
CA GLY A 401 -36.91 -38.35 -10.43
C GLY A 401 -36.08 -38.87 -11.61
N ALA A 402 -35.04 -39.66 -11.34
CA ALA A 402 -34.30 -40.39 -12.37
C ALA A 402 -33.63 -41.63 -11.77
N ALA A 403 -34.43 -42.48 -11.14
CA ALA A 403 -34.02 -43.82 -10.73
C ALA A 403 -35.07 -44.81 -11.25
N GLU A 404 -35.09 -45.02 -12.56
CA GLU A 404 -35.65 -46.19 -13.26
C GLU A 404 -35.58 -45.92 -14.77
N GLY A 405 -34.81 -46.72 -15.51
CA GLY A 405 -34.64 -46.54 -16.95
C GLY A 405 -33.39 -47.22 -17.51
N GLU A 406 -33.50 -48.53 -17.64
CA GLU A 406 -32.89 -49.42 -18.65
C GLU A 406 -31.64 -48.92 -19.41
N ARG A 407 -30.52 -49.61 -19.20
CA ARG A 407 -29.33 -49.54 -20.06
C ARG A 407 -29.52 -50.44 -21.29
N PRO A 408 -29.34 -49.94 -22.53
CA PRO A 408 -29.06 -50.81 -23.67
C PRO A 408 -27.55 -50.98 -23.86
N GLU A 409 -27.13 -52.25 -23.97
CA GLU A 409 -25.86 -52.67 -24.55
C GLU A 409 -25.70 -52.14 -25.98
N GLN A 410 -24.54 -51.58 -26.32
CA GLN A 410 -24.07 -51.61 -27.71
C GLN A 410 -22.54 -51.58 -27.86
N ARG A 411 -22.03 -52.78 -28.19
CA ARG A 411 -21.05 -53.12 -29.23
C ARG A 411 -19.64 -52.50 -29.23
N ARG A 412 -18.71 -53.41 -28.87
CA ARG A 412 -17.45 -53.74 -29.58
C ARG A 412 -17.42 -53.36 -31.07
N ARG A 413 -16.33 -52.69 -31.49
CA ARG A 413 -15.51 -53.04 -32.68
C ARG A 413 -14.20 -52.23 -32.70
N GLY A 414 -13.08 -52.90 -32.95
CA GLY A 414 -11.77 -52.27 -33.16
C GLY A 414 -10.59 -53.25 -33.10
N ALA A 415 -10.53 -54.19 -34.04
CA ALA A 415 -9.26 -54.77 -34.52
C ALA A 415 -8.55 -53.69 -35.37
N GLY A 416 -7.24 -53.62 -35.60
CA GLY A 416 -6.10 -54.51 -35.41
C GLY A 416 -4.97 -53.99 -36.32
N GLY A 417 -3.73 -54.42 -36.09
CA GLY A 417 -2.55 -54.16 -36.93
C GLY A 417 -1.49 -53.33 -36.20
N GLY A 418 -0.25 -53.76 -35.96
CA GLY A 418 0.55 -54.80 -36.60
C GLY A 418 1.81 -54.16 -37.18
N GLY A 419 2.96 -54.34 -36.53
CA GLY A 419 4.26 -53.86 -37.02
C GLY A 419 5.41 -54.58 -36.28
N PRO A 420 6.37 -55.23 -36.97
CA PRO A 420 7.18 -56.28 -36.35
C PRO A 420 8.63 -55.91 -36.01
N ARG A 421 9.09 -56.66 -35.00
CA ARG A 421 10.42 -57.20 -34.64
C ARG A 421 11.70 -56.69 -35.32
N ARG A 422 12.66 -56.47 -34.42
CA ARG A 422 14.12 -56.52 -34.55
C ARG A 422 14.62 -57.78 -35.26
N ASP A 423 15.74 -57.62 -35.97
CA ASP A 423 16.81 -58.62 -36.06
C ASP A 423 18.19 -57.93 -36.06
N ARG A 424 19.10 -58.54 -35.30
CA ARG A 424 20.56 -58.35 -35.14
C ARG A 424 21.09 -57.20 -34.31
#